data_AF-A0A661V3U3-F1
#
_entry.id   AF-A0A661V3U3-F1
#
_cell.length_a   1.000
_cell.length_b   1.000
_cell.length_c   1.000
_cell.angle_alpha   90.00
_cell.angle_beta   90.00
_cell.angle_gamma   90.00
#
_symmetry.space_group_name_H-M   'P 1'
#
loop_
_entity.id
_entity.type
_entity.pdbx_description
1 polymer ?
#
loop_
_entity_poly.entity_id
_entity_poly.type
_entity_poly.pdbx_seq_one_letter_code
_entity_poly.pdbx_strand_id
1 'polypeptide(L)'
;LPLGKQLTVKTAFLSLLFNDILYVMDSEPELGRGYADLTMIIRPDIRRFELLDVLLEFKYLSLDALGLTGEEVREMSRDELRSLPAVDEKLAEARVRLTKYRPVLEAKYGDALRLHTYAVVSLGFERLVWKEV
;
A
#
# COMPACT_ATOMS: atom_id res chain seq x y z
N LEU A 1 -10.61 18.34 -1.69
CA LEU A 1 -9.41 18.56 -0.84
C LEU A 1 -8.71 17.28 -0.32
N PRO A 2 -9.33 16.08 -0.17
CA PRO A 2 -8.61 14.89 0.32
C PRO A 2 -7.71 14.17 -0.71
N LEU A 3 -8.01 14.28 -2.01
CA LEU A 3 -7.26 13.57 -3.07
C LEU A 3 -5.78 13.99 -3.16
N GLY A 4 -5.48 15.28 -2.92
CA GLY A 4 -4.11 15.80 -3.02
C GLY A 4 -3.16 15.21 -1.98
N LYS A 5 -3.61 15.02 -0.74
CA LYS A 5 -2.75 14.51 0.35
C LYS A 5 -2.42 13.03 0.17
N GLN A 6 -3.41 12.22 -0.22
CA GLN A 6 -3.19 10.81 -0.55
C GLN A 6 -2.21 10.67 -1.74
N LEU A 7 -2.37 11.50 -2.78
CA LEU A 7 -1.45 11.52 -3.92
C LEU A 7 -0.02 11.88 -3.48
N THR A 8 0.18 12.86 -2.59
CA THR A 8 1.51 13.21 -2.08
C THR A 8 2.19 12.04 -1.38
N VAL A 9 1.48 11.32 -0.50
CA VAL A 9 2.05 10.16 0.20
C VAL A 9 2.41 9.06 -0.80
N LYS A 10 1.52 8.79 -1.77
CA LYS A 10 1.80 7.82 -2.84
C LYS A 10 3.04 8.21 -3.63
N THR A 11 3.15 9.46 -4.06
CA THR A 11 4.31 9.95 -4.81
C THR A 11 5.59 9.79 -4.00
N ALA A 12 5.60 10.12 -2.71
CA ALA A 12 6.78 9.94 -1.86
C ALA A 12 7.20 8.47 -1.76
N PHE A 13 6.25 7.56 -1.55
CA PHE A 13 6.49 6.11 -1.52
C PHE A 13 7.03 5.59 -2.85
N LEU A 14 6.38 5.95 -3.95
CA LEU A 14 6.81 5.56 -5.28
C LEU A 14 8.22 6.09 -5.54
N SER A 15 8.53 7.35 -5.28
CA SER A 15 9.87 7.90 -5.49
C SER A 15 10.96 7.18 -4.69
N LEU A 16 10.66 6.69 -3.48
CA LEU A 16 11.62 5.96 -2.65
C LEU A 16 11.77 4.49 -3.06
N LEU A 17 10.69 3.86 -3.50
CA LEU A 17 10.64 2.44 -3.83
C LEU A 17 10.82 2.16 -5.33
N PHE A 18 10.83 3.20 -6.16
CA PHE A 18 11.03 3.09 -7.59
C PHE A 18 12.40 2.51 -7.88
N ASN A 19 12.41 1.30 -8.43
CA ASN A 19 13.61 0.60 -8.83
C ASN A 19 13.30 -0.30 -10.02
N ASP A 20 13.44 0.24 -11.22
CA ASP A 20 13.19 -0.42 -12.51
C ASP A 20 14.29 -1.43 -12.91
N ILE A 21 15.42 -1.42 -12.19
CA ILE A 21 16.43 -2.49 -12.26
C ILE A 21 15.86 -3.77 -11.66
N LEU A 22 15.12 -3.66 -10.56
CA LEU A 22 14.63 -4.81 -9.79
C LEU A 22 13.18 -5.20 -10.10
N TYR A 23 12.33 -4.22 -10.41
CA TYR A 23 10.89 -4.43 -10.51
C TYR A 23 10.34 -4.05 -11.89
N VAL A 24 9.43 -4.88 -12.38
CA VAL A 24 8.52 -4.56 -13.46
C VAL A 24 7.52 -3.54 -12.94
N MET A 25 7.64 -2.31 -13.45
CA MET A 25 6.70 -1.24 -13.20
C MET A 25 5.63 -1.27 -14.30
N ASP A 26 4.69 -2.22 -14.23
CA ASP A 26 3.60 -2.30 -15.19
C ASP A 26 2.67 -1.09 -15.03
N SER A 27 2.45 -0.34 -16.12
CA SER A 27 1.51 0.79 -16.12
C SER A 27 0.06 0.29 -16.18
N GLU A 28 -0.84 1.00 -15.48
CA GLU A 28 -2.27 0.69 -15.36
C GLU A 28 -3.05 0.29 -16.65
N PRO A 29 -2.71 0.70 -17.89
CA PRO A 29 -3.50 0.37 -19.07
C PRO A 29 -3.60 -1.14 -19.38
N GLU A 30 -2.67 -1.97 -18.92
CA GLU A 30 -2.69 -3.42 -19.21
C GLU A 30 -3.56 -4.23 -18.24
N LEU A 31 -3.92 -3.65 -17.09
CA LEU A 31 -4.57 -4.37 -15.99
C LEU A 31 -6.05 -3.96 -15.83
N GLY A 32 -6.47 -2.87 -16.48
CA GLY A 32 -7.81 -2.26 -16.45
C GLY A 32 -7.85 -1.06 -15.50
N ARG A 33 -8.84 -0.16 -15.60
CA ARG A 33 -8.87 1.03 -14.74
C ARG A 33 -9.37 0.70 -13.33
N GLY A 34 -8.64 1.16 -12.29
CA GLY A 34 -9.13 1.22 -10.91
C GLY A 34 -8.40 0.35 -9.88
N TYR A 35 -7.23 -0.20 -10.21
CA TYR A 35 -6.52 -1.15 -9.35
C TYR A 35 -5.66 -0.52 -8.26
N ALA A 36 -5.03 -1.37 -7.47
CA ALA A 36 -4.33 -1.01 -6.25
C ALA A 36 -3.19 -0.02 -6.50
N ASP A 37 -2.86 0.73 -5.46
CA ASP A 37 -2.04 1.93 -5.58
C ASP A 37 -0.57 1.68 -5.93
N LEU A 38 -0.02 0.49 -5.64
CA LEU A 38 1.34 0.13 -6.01
C LEU A 38 1.51 -1.40 -6.12
N THR A 39 2.13 -1.83 -7.23
CA THR A 39 2.64 -3.19 -7.43
C THR A 39 4.13 -3.14 -7.73
N MET A 40 4.92 -3.92 -7.00
CA MET A 40 6.34 -4.13 -7.23
C MET A 40 6.55 -5.61 -7.55
N ILE A 41 6.60 -5.95 -8.83
CA ILE A 41 6.75 -7.33 -9.30
C ILE A 41 8.17 -7.54 -9.77
N ILE A 42 8.89 -8.51 -9.25
CA ILE A 42 10.30 -8.73 -9.59
C ILE A 42 10.41 -9.16 -11.05
N ARG A 43 11.41 -8.61 -11.74
CA ARG A 43 11.65 -8.98 -13.12
C ARG A 43 12.02 -10.46 -13.26
N PRO A 44 11.48 -11.18 -14.26
CA PRO A 44 11.73 -12.61 -14.43
C PRO A 44 13.21 -13.00 -14.49
N ASP A 45 14.06 -12.15 -15.09
CA ASP A 45 15.49 -12.39 -15.31
C ASP A 45 16.36 -12.36 -14.05
N ILE A 46 15.83 -11.82 -12.95
CA ILE A 46 16.56 -11.67 -11.68
C ILE A 46 15.86 -12.37 -10.50
N ARG A 47 14.83 -13.19 -10.76
CA ARG A 47 14.14 -13.99 -9.73
C ARG A 47 15.05 -14.96 -8.97
N ARG A 48 16.29 -15.15 -9.44
CA ARG A 48 17.37 -15.82 -8.69
C ARG A 48 17.65 -15.18 -7.32
N PHE A 49 17.30 -13.91 -7.14
CA PHE A 49 17.36 -13.23 -5.84
C PHE A 49 16.03 -13.42 -5.10
N GLU A 50 16.09 -13.70 -3.80
CA GLU A 50 14.93 -13.90 -2.92
C GLU A 50 14.26 -12.59 -2.48
N LEU A 51 14.05 -11.68 -3.44
CA LEU A 51 13.26 -10.47 -3.21
C LEU A 51 11.76 -10.82 -3.16
N LEU A 52 10.95 -9.94 -2.57
CA LEU A 52 9.50 -10.12 -2.46
C LEU A 52 8.78 -9.41 -3.61
N ASP A 53 7.72 -10.04 -4.14
CA ASP A 53 6.73 -9.32 -4.94
C ASP A 53 5.77 -8.62 -3.97
N VAL A 54 5.44 -7.34 -4.20
CA VAL A 54 4.65 -6.54 -3.24
C VAL A 54 3.43 -5.93 -3.92
N LEU A 55 2.28 -6.04 -3.28
CA LEU A 55 1.03 -5.37 -3.64
C LEU A 55 0.56 -4.49 -2.46
N LEU A 56 0.30 -3.21 -2.74
CA LEU A 56 -0.02 -2.20 -1.73
C LEU A 56 -1.26 -1.38 -2.14
N GLU A 57 -2.10 -1.08 -1.16
CA GLU A 57 -3.19 -0.10 -1.29
C GLU A 57 -3.05 0.92 -0.15
N PHE A 58 -3.02 2.21 -0.51
CA PHE A 58 -2.85 3.32 0.40
C PHE A 58 -4.18 4.00 0.69
N LYS A 59 -4.47 4.21 1.97
CA LYS A 59 -5.47 5.17 2.43
C LYS A 59 -4.80 6.33 3.17
N TYR A 60 -5.54 7.41 3.28
CA TYR A 60 -5.12 8.59 4.02
C TYR A 60 -6.22 8.97 5.01
N LEU A 61 -5.83 9.23 6.26
CA LEU A 61 -6.65 9.86 7.28
C LEU A 61 -5.95 11.13 7.75
N SER A 62 -6.68 12.25 7.78
CA SER A 62 -6.17 13.47 8.40
C SER A 62 -6.17 13.33 9.92
N LEU A 63 -5.24 14.01 10.57
CA LEU A 63 -5.21 14.13 12.03
C LEU A 63 -6.52 14.72 12.57
N ASP A 64 -7.10 15.70 11.87
CA ASP A 64 -8.41 16.26 12.20
C ASP A 64 -9.53 15.20 12.21
N ALA A 65 -9.47 14.19 11.33
CA ALA A 65 -10.46 13.12 11.28
C ALA A 65 -10.29 12.09 12.39
N LEU A 66 -9.09 12.03 12.99
CA LEU A 66 -8.79 11.22 14.17
C LEU A 66 -9.08 11.99 15.47
N GLY A 67 -9.20 13.32 15.41
CA GLY A 67 -9.28 14.17 16.60
C GLY A 67 -8.00 14.15 17.43
N LEU A 68 -6.85 13.84 16.81
CA LEU A 68 -5.55 13.72 17.46
C LEU A 68 -4.56 14.71 16.86
N THR A 69 -3.58 15.13 17.65
CA THR A 69 -2.42 15.90 17.21
C THR A 69 -1.34 14.99 16.61
N GLY A 70 -0.36 15.60 15.93
CA GLY A 70 0.76 14.86 15.37
C GLY A 70 1.68 14.25 16.44
N GLU A 71 1.82 14.91 17.60
CA GLU A 71 2.60 14.42 18.73
C GLU A 71 1.96 13.17 19.33
N GLU A 72 0.67 13.22 19.65
CA GLU A 72 -0.07 12.07 20.18
C GLU A 72 0.03 10.84 19.27
N VAL A 73 -0.16 11.03 17.96
CA VAL A 73 -0.06 9.92 17.00
C VAL A 73 1.37 9.34 16.92
N ARG A 74 2.41 10.15 17.10
CA ARG A 74 3.81 9.67 17.10
C ARG A 74 4.15 8.89 18.36
N GLU A 75 3.55 9.20 19.50
CA GLU A 75 3.81 8.51 20.76
C GLU A 75 3.09 7.16 20.87
N MET A 76 1.91 7.04 20.25
CA MET A 76 1.17 5.77 20.21
C MET A 76 1.94 4.66 19.51
N SER A 77 1.82 3.44 20.03
CA SER A 77 2.28 2.22 19.36
C SER A 77 1.45 1.94 18.10
N ARG A 78 1.99 1.11 17.20
CA ARG A 78 1.26 0.69 15.99
C ARG A 78 -0.02 -0.06 16.32
N ASP A 79 -0.06 -0.85 17.39
CA ASP A 79 -1.24 -1.64 17.75
C ASP A 79 -2.35 -0.77 18.36
N GLU A 80 -1.99 0.25 19.14
CA GLU A 80 -2.94 1.28 19.58
C GLU A 80 -3.53 2.04 18.39
N LEU A 81 -2.69 2.47 17.45
CA LEU A 81 -3.15 3.15 16.24
C LEU A 81 -4.05 2.26 15.37
N ARG A 82 -3.75 0.96 15.25
CA ARG A 82 -4.61 -0.02 14.54
C ARG A 82 -5.96 -0.22 15.20
N SER A 83 -6.05 0.02 16.51
CA SER A 83 -7.27 -0.15 17.29
C SER A 83 -8.20 1.06 17.22
N LEU A 84 -7.75 2.19 16.64
CA LEU A 84 -8.59 3.34 16.39
C LEU A 84 -9.66 2.98 15.33
N PRO A 85 -10.97 3.22 15.60
CA PRO A 85 -12.04 2.80 14.70
C PRO A 85 -11.88 3.30 13.26
N ALA A 86 -11.53 4.57 13.09
CA ALA A 86 -11.32 5.15 11.77
C ALA A 86 -10.14 4.51 11.01
N VAL A 87 -9.09 4.10 11.73
CA VAL A 87 -7.92 3.43 11.12
C VAL A 87 -8.28 2.01 10.71
N ASP A 88 -8.99 1.26 11.56
CA ASP A 88 -9.43 -0.09 11.25
C ASP A 88 -10.38 -0.11 10.05
N GLU A 89 -11.32 0.83 9.98
CA GLU A 89 -12.21 1.00 8.83
C GLU A 89 -11.43 1.22 7.53
N LYS A 90 -10.42 2.10 7.53
CA LYS A 90 -9.58 2.33 6.33
C LYS A 90 -8.71 1.13 5.96
N LEU A 91 -8.22 0.38 6.93
CA LEU A 91 -7.51 -0.88 6.68
C LEU A 91 -8.46 -1.92 6.05
N ALA A 92 -9.71 -2.00 6.51
CA ALA A 92 -10.72 -2.88 5.94
C ALA A 92 -11.10 -2.48 4.50
N GLU A 93 -11.32 -1.19 4.23
CA GLU A 93 -11.55 -0.68 2.87
C GLU A 93 -10.41 -1.03 1.91
N ALA A 94 -9.17 -0.87 2.36
CA ALA A 94 -8.00 -1.23 1.57
C ALA A 94 -7.94 -2.74 1.30
N ARG A 95 -8.18 -3.56 2.32
CA ARG A 95 -8.23 -5.02 2.19
C ARG A 95 -9.25 -5.49 1.16
N VAL A 96 -10.44 -4.88 1.11
CA VAL A 96 -11.46 -5.21 0.10
C VAL A 96 -10.95 -4.99 -1.32
N ARG A 97 -10.22 -3.90 -1.57
CA ARG A 97 -9.62 -3.62 -2.90
C ARG A 97 -8.51 -4.62 -3.23
N LEU A 98 -7.64 -4.89 -2.26
CA LEU A 98 -6.52 -5.83 -2.41
C LEU A 98 -6.99 -7.26 -2.71
N THR A 99 -8.03 -7.72 -2.01
CA THR A 99 -8.62 -9.06 -2.21
C THR A 99 -9.17 -9.25 -3.63
N LYS A 100 -9.64 -8.18 -4.27
CA LYS A 100 -10.11 -8.22 -5.66
C LYS A 100 -8.96 -8.26 -6.67
N TYR A 101 -7.83 -7.63 -6.35
CA TYR A 101 -6.74 -7.46 -7.30
C TYR A 101 -5.66 -8.53 -7.22
N ARG A 102 -5.39 -9.07 -6.03
CA ARG A 102 -4.45 -10.17 -5.84
C ARG A 102 -4.65 -11.34 -6.82
N PRO A 103 -5.89 -11.84 -7.07
CA PRO A 103 -6.12 -12.90 -8.05
C PRO A 103 -5.74 -12.52 -9.49
N VAL A 104 -5.78 -11.24 -9.85
CA VAL A 104 -5.39 -10.76 -11.19
C VAL A 104 -3.88 -10.91 -11.38
N LEU A 105 -3.09 -10.58 -10.35
CA LEU A 105 -1.63 -10.76 -10.39
C LEU A 105 -1.26 -12.24 -10.35
N GLU A 106 -1.91 -13.03 -9.51
CA GLU A 106 -1.71 -14.48 -9.44
C GLU A 106 -2.02 -15.15 -10.79
N ALA A 107 -3.09 -14.74 -11.48
CA ALA A 107 -3.41 -15.25 -12.81
C ALA A 107 -2.38 -14.82 -13.89
N LYS A 108 -1.80 -13.62 -13.78
CA LYS A 108 -0.81 -13.11 -14.75
C LYS A 108 0.57 -13.74 -14.59
N TYR A 109 1.05 -13.88 -13.35
CA TYR A 109 2.43 -14.30 -13.07
C TYR A 109 2.56 -15.75 -12.59
N GLY A 110 1.46 -16.40 -12.21
CA GLY A 110 1.43 -17.81 -11.80
C GLY A 110 2.34 -18.14 -10.62
N ASP A 111 2.84 -19.37 -10.60
CA ASP A 111 3.60 -19.94 -9.46
C ASP A 111 4.93 -19.24 -9.17
N ALA A 112 5.43 -18.41 -10.10
CA ALA A 112 6.65 -17.64 -9.87
C ALA A 112 6.43 -16.50 -8.86
N LEU A 113 5.18 -16.09 -8.62
CA LEU A 113 4.82 -14.93 -7.84
C LEU A 113 4.94 -15.19 -6.32
N ARG A 114 5.79 -14.41 -5.64
CA ARG A 114 5.97 -14.42 -4.18
C ARG A 114 5.28 -13.19 -3.57
N LEU A 115 3.96 -13.13 -3.72
CA LEU A 115 3.19 -11.93 -3.43
C LEU A 115 2.94 -11.72 -1.93
N HIS A 116 3.47 -10.62 -1.41
CA HIS A 116 3.07 -10.03 -0.13
C HIS A 116 2.12 -8.86 -0.37
N THR A 117 1.01 -8.85 0.35
CA THR A 117 -0.06 -7.88 0.13
C THR A 117 -0.29 -7.08 1.40
N TYR A 118 -0.28 -5.75 1.32
CA TYR A 118 -0.44 -4.90 2.49
C TYR A 118 -1.46 -3.78 2.27
N ALA A 119 -2.36 -3.63 3.25
CA ALA A 119 -3.17 -2.44 3.42
C ALA A 119 -2.37 -1.42 4.23
N VAL A 120 -2.23 -0.20 3.74
CA VAL A 120 -1.48 0.88 4.41
C VAL A 120 -2.36 2.11 4.59
N VAL A 121 -2.33 2.70 5.78
CA VAL A 121 -3.03 3.95 6.10
C VAL A 121 -2.00 4.96 6.62
N SER A 122 -1.96 6.13 5.97
CA SER A 122 -1.21 7.28 6.46
C SER A 122 -2.08 8.11 7.40
N LEU A 123 -1.56 8.41 8.59
CA LEU A 123 -2.19 9.28 9.59
C LEU A 123 -1.49 10.63 9.53
N GLY A 124 -2.12 11.59 8.84
CA GLY A 124 -1.41 12.80 8.41
C GLY A 124 -0.17 12.44 7.59
N PHE A 125 0.92 13.15 7.85
CA PHE A 125 2.26 12.81 7.37
C PHE A 125 3.15 12.27 8.50
N GLU A 126 2.54 11.90 9.62
CA GLU A 126 3.26 11.64 10.87
C GLU A 126 3.56 10.17 11.06
N ARG A 127 2.60 9.31 10.74
CA ARG A 127 2.70 7.86 10.94
C ARG A 127 2.03 7.07 9.84
N LEU A 128 2.54 5.87 9.66
CA LEU A 128 1.95 4.84 8.83
C LEU A 128 1.52 3.67 9.69
N VAL A 129 0.35 3.14 9.39
CA VAL A 129 -0.19 1.92 9.96
C VAL A 129 -0.45 0.95 8.82
N TRP A 130 -0.08 -0.31 8.97
CA TRP A 130 -0.32 -1.31 7.93
C TRP A 130 -0.78 -2.64 8.50
N LYS A 131 -1.43 -3.46 7.69
CA LYS A 131 -1.73 -4.88 7.97
C LYS A 131 -1.41 -5.70 6.72
N GLU A 132 -0.82 -6.87 6.91
CA GLU A 132 -0.71 -7.86 5.85
C GLU A 132 -2.10 -8.47 5.57
N VAL A 133 -2.39 -8.73 4.30
CA VAL A 133 -3.70 -9.14 3.76
C VAL A 133 -3.68 -10.59 3.33
#